data_AF-A0A4Y6IB36-F1
#
_entry.id   AF-A0A4Y6IB36-F1
#
_cell.length_a   1.000
_cell.length_b   1.000
_cell.length_c   1.000
_cell.angle_alpha   90.00
_cell.angle_beta   90.00
_cell.angle_gamma   90.00
#
_symmetry.space_group_name_H-M   'P 1'
#
loop_
_entity.id
_entity.type
_entity.pdbx_description
1 polymer ?
#
loop_
_entity_poly.entity_id
_entity_poly.type
_entity_poly.pdbx_seq_one_letter_code
_entity_poly.pdbx_strand_id
1 'polypeptide(L)'
;MDDRRKFSRIFFNANAYIAQSNIRWPTRIIDLCLNGALVERPPELNVKSPDLVLHFTLPSSDISLQMKVETSHQEKEWLGLRTQHIDVESISHLRRLIELNLGDTSLLDRELSLFIEQHRSGALKE
;
A
#
# COMPACT_ATOMS: atom_id res chain seq x y z
N MET A 1 21.71 11.53 3.64
CA MET A 1 20.67 11.27 2.62
C MET A 1 19.86 10.10 3.15
N ASP A 2 18.57 10.31 3.40
CA ASP A 2 17.73 9.48 4.28
C ASP A 2 17.43 8.10 3.66
N ASP A 3 18.42 7.20 3.71
CA ASP A 3 18.33 5.80 3.25
C ASP A 3 17.65 4.90 4.31
N ARG A 4 16.60 5.42 4.96
CA ARG A 4 15.83 4.69 6.00
C ARG A 4 14.68 3.87 5.39
N ARG A 5 14.41 4.06 4.09
CA ARG A 5 13.32 3.37 3.39
C ARG A 5 13.77 1.95 3.03
N LYS A 6 13.13 0.97 3.65
CA LYS A 6 13.40 -0.47 3.43
C LYS A 6 12.75 -1.06 2.17
N PHE A 7 11.84 -0.31 1.55
CA PHE A 7 11.06 -0.73 0.39
C PHE A 7 11.14 0.31 -0.71
N SER A 8 11.40 -0.16 -1.93
CA SER A 8 11.45 0.65 -3.13
C SER A 8 10.04 1.08 -3.50
N ARG A 9 9.92 2.33 -3.92
CA ARG A 9 8.66 2.92 -4.34
C ARG A 9 8.66 3.06 -5.86
N ILE A 10 7.56 2.66 -6.46
CA ILE A 10 7.29 2.85 -7.88
C ILE A 10 6.24 3.93 -8.04
N PHE A 11 6.41 4.82 -9.02
CA PHE A 11 5.35 5.75 -9.37
C PHE A 11 4.18 4.98 -9.97
N PHE A 12 2.99 5.18 -9.40
CA PHE A 12 1.80 4.43 -9.79
C PHE A 12 0.56 5.31 -9.74
N ASN A 13 0.36 6.06 -10.82
CA ASN A 13 -0.66 7.09 -10.90
C ASN A 13 -2.05 6.53 -11.23
N ALA A 14 -2.72 5.94 -10.23
CA ALA A 14 -3.99 5.23 -10.40
C ALA A 14 -5.11 5.81 -9.52
N ASN A 15 -6.35 5.77 -10.02
CA ASN A 15 -7.53 6.09 -9.23
C ASN A 15 -7.74 5.02 -8.16
N ALA A 16 -8.12 5.46 -6.96
CA ALA A 16 -8.32 4.60 -5.81
C ALA A 16 -9.42 5.15 -4.91
N TYR A 17 -9.79 4.39 -3.89
CA TYR A 17 -10.57 4.91 -2.77
C TYR A 17 -10.08 4.29 -1.46
N ILE A 18 -10.17 5.07 -0.40
CA ILE A 18 -10.04 4.57 0.97
C ILE A 18 -11.45 4.25 1.46
N ALA A 19 -11.65 3.09 2.06
CA ALA A 19 -12.91 2.68 2.64
C ALA A 19 -12.77 2.48 4.16
N GLN A 20 -13.83 2.83 4.88
CA GLN A 20 -14.04 2.48 6.28
C GLN A 20 -15.52 2.19 6.48
N SER A 21 -15.86 0.98 6.92
CA SER A 21 -17.27 0.56 7.09
C SER A 21 -18.09 0.82 5.82
N ASN A 22 -19.05 1.75 5.85
CA ASN A 22 -19.90 2.11 4.71
C ASN A 22 -19.47 3.40 4.00
N ILE A 23 -18.38 4.03 4.43
CA ILE A 23 -17.89 5.29 3.88
C ILE A 23 -16.73 5.01 2.93
N ARG A 24 -16.70 5.72 1.81
CA ARG A 24 -15.62 5.67 0.82
C ARG A 24 -15.17 7.08 0.50
N TRP A 25 -13.87 7.30 0.51
CA TRP A 25 -13.25 8.54 0.13
C TRP A 25 -12.45 8.32 -1.16
N PRO A 26 -12.80 8.98 -2.27
CA PRO A 26 -12.01 8.90 -3.49
C PRO A 26 -10.61 9.49 -3.23
N THR A 27 -9.61 8.89 -3.85
CA THR A 27 -8.22 9.33 -3.78
C THR A 27 -7.47 8.90 -5.04
N ARG A 28 -6.21 9.28 -5.14
CA ARG A 28 -5.30 8.86 -6.19
C ARG A 28 -4.02 8.37 -5.59
N ILE A 29 -3.54 7.23 -6.08
CA ILE A 29 -2.23 6.70 -5.73
C ILE A 29 -1.18 7.49 -6.49
N ILE A 30 -0.11 7.85 -5.79
CA ILE A 30 1.04 8.59 -6.31
C ILE A 30 2.22 7.65 -6.47
N ASP A 31 2.53 6.92 -5.41
CA ASP A 31 3.53 5.86 -5.41
C ASP A 31 3.07 4.65 -4.60
N LEU A 32 3.57 3.48 -4.98
CA LEU A 32 3.34 2.21 -4.29
C LEU A 32 4.67 1.58 -3.90
N CYS A 33 4.67 0.87 -2.79
CA CYS A 33 5.68 -0.12 -2.47
C CYS A 33 5.02 -1.38 -1.91
N LEU A 34 5.84 -2.41 -1.65
CA LEU A 34 5.33 -3.69 -1.14
C LEU A 34 4.62 -3.55 0.21
N ASN A 35 5.00 -2.54 0.99
CA ASN A 35 4.53 -2.31 2.36
C ASN A 35 3.60 -1.08 2.50
N GLY A 36 3.08 -0.54 1.40
CA GLY A 36 2.15 0.58 1.48
C GLY A 36 2.06 1.44 0.24
N ALA A 37 1.48 2.62 0.42
CA ALA A 37 1.17 3.55 -0.66
C ALA A 37 1.32 5.01 -0.19
N LEU A 38 1.64 5.90 -1.12
CA LEU A 38 1.40 7.33 -0.97
C LEU A 38 0.18 7.70 -1.81
N VAL A 39 -0.77 8.39 -1.20
CA VAL A 39 -2.00 8.80 -1.88
C VAL A 39 -2.29 10.28 -1.66
N GLU A 40 -3.12 10.86 -2.52
CA GLU A 40 -3.73 12.18 -2.29
C GLU A 40 -4.58 12.12 -1.03
N ARG A 41 -4.38 13.07 -0.11
CA ARG A 41 -5.16 13.12 1.11
C ARG A 41 -6.62 13.46 0.79
N PRO A 42 -7.59 12.58 1.11
CA PRO A 42 -8.99 12.95 0.97
C PRO A 42 -9.34 13.99 2.05
N PRO A 43 -10.03 15.10 1.70
CA PRO A 43 -10.29 16.20 2.63
C PRO A 43 -11.17 15.79 3.81
N GLU A 44 -12.10 14.85 3.58
CA GLU A 44 -13.08 14.39 4.57
C GLU A 44 -12.61 13.18 5.39
N LEU A 45 -11.44 12.61 5.07
CA LEU A 45 -10.91 11.46 5.78
C LEU A 45 -10.32 11.88 7.12
N ASN A 46 -10.82 11.29 8.20
CA ASN A 46 -10.15 11.35 9.50
C ASN A 46 -8.97 10.37 9.51
N VAL A 47 -7.74 10.88 9.50
CA VAL A 47 -6.53 10.04 9.47
C VAL A 47 -6.35 9.14 10.69
N LYS A 48 -7.05 9.42 11.80
CA LYS A 48 -7.02 8.60 13.03
C LYS A 48 -8.06 7.49 13.01
N SER A 49 -8.82 7.37 11.91
CA SER A 49 -9.78 6.29 11.73
C SER A 49 -9.07 4.93 11.74
N PRO A 50 -9.51 3.97 12.58
CA PRO A 50 -9.02 2.60 12.52
C PRO A 50 -9.61 1.87 11.30
N ASP A 51 -9.06 0.69 10.99
CA ASP A 51 -9.62 -0.24 10.01
C ASP A 51 -9.83 0.34 8.59
N LEU A 52 -8.91 1.20 8.15
CA LEU A 52 -8.92 1.71 6.79
C LEU A 52 -8.54 0.61 5.79
N VAL A 53 -9.20 0.60 4.64
CA VAL A 53 -8.87 -0.28 3.51
C VAL A 53 -8.62 0.56 2.27
N LEU A 54 -7.46 0.40 1.64
CA LEU A 54 -7.17 1.00 0.34
C LEU A 54 -7.62 0.05 -0.76
N HIS A 55 -8.38 0.55 -1.72
CA HIS A 55 -8.82 -0.18 -2.91
C HIS A 55 -8.39 0.54 -4.19
N PHE A 56 -7.92 -0.22 -5.16
CA PHE A 56 -7.59 0.28 -6.50
C PHE A 56 -7.60 -0.84 -7.54
N THR A 57 -7.67 -0.47 -8.81
CA THR A 57 -7.65 -1.41 -9.93
C THR A 57 -6.40 -1.15 -10.77
N LEU A 58 -5.77 -2.22 -11.27
CA LEU A 58 -4.63 -2.09 -12.15
C LEU A 58 -5.05 -1.45 -13.49
N PRO A 59 -4.27 -0.50 -14.03
CA PRO A 59 -4.54 0.05 -15.36
C PRO A 59 -4.64 -1.04 -16.42
N SER A 60 -5.62 -0.91 -17.32
CA SER A 60 -5.83 -1.84 -18.44
C SER A 60 -6.09 -3.30 -18.01
N SER A 61 -6.64 -3.51 -16.81
CA SER A 61 -7.03 -4.82 -16.29
C SER A 61 -8.24 -4.71 -15.35
N ASP A 62 -9.00 -5.79 -15.21
CA ASP A 62 -10.05 -5.95 -14.20
C ASP A 62 -9.51 -6.41 -12.82
N ILE A 63 -8.19 -6.51 -12.66
CA ILE A 63 -7.56 -6.90 -11.39
C ILE A 63 -7.72 -5.78 -10.37
N SER A 64 -8.48 -6.06 -9.31
CA SER A 64 -8.67 -5.16 -8.18
C SER A 64 -7.82 -5.61 -6.99
N LEU A 65 -7.14 -4.67 -6.35
CA LEU A 65 -6.35 -4.89 -5.16
C LEU A 65 -7.03 -4.24 -3.96
N GLN A 66 -6.90 -4.90 -2.82
CA GLN A 66 -7.30 -4.34 -1.54
C GLN A 66 -6.24 -4.61 -0.47
N MET A 67 -6.04 -3.65 0.42
CA MET A 67 -5.14 -3.81 1.55
C MET A 67 -5.66 -3.04 2.75
N LYS A 68 -5.67 -3.68 3.92
CA LYS A 68 -5.92 -3.01 5.20
C LYS A 68 -4.70 -2.17 5.54
N VAL A 69 -4.91 -0.90 5.84
CA VAL A 69 -3.85 0.09 6.01
C VAL A 69 -3.99 0.85 7.33
N GLU A 70 -2.89 1.44 7.75
CA GLU A 70 -2.84 2.48 8.77
C GLU A 70 -2.17 3.73 8.20
N THR A 71 -2.49 4.89 8.76
CA THR A 71 -1.84 6.15 8.39
C THR A 71 -0.46 6.20 9.04
N SER A 72 0.59 6.27 8.23
CA SER A 72 1.98 6.31 8.68
C SER A 72 2.52 7.74 8.81
N HIS A 73 2.10 8.64 7.92
CA HIS A 73 2.40 10.06 8.01
C HIS A 73 1.34 10.86 7.25
N GLN A 74 1.20 12.14 7.60
CA GLN A 74 0.21 13.02 7.01
C GLN A 74 0.85 14.37 6.71
N GLU A 75 0.76 14.77 5.44
CA GLU A 75 1.13 16.10 4.96
C GLU A 75 -0.13 16.88 4.54
N LYS A 76 0.04 18.10 4.00
CA LYS A 76 -1.08 18.92 3.52
C LYS A 76 -1.90 18.22 2.42
N GLU A 77 -1.21 17.71 1.40
CA GLU A 77 -1.83 17.14 0.20
C GLU A 77 -1.66 15.62 0.11
N TRP A 78 -0.78 15.05 0.94
CA TRP A 78 -0.39 13.64 0.85
C TRP A 78 -0.69 12.88 2.12
N LEU A 79 -1.08 11.63 1.95
CA LEU A 79 -1.28 10.67 3.03
C LEU A 79 -0.43 9.43 2.79
N GLY A 80 0.50 9.17 3.70
CA GLY A 80 1.28 7.95 3.71
C GLY A 80 0.51 6.82 4.37
N LEU A 81 0.32 5.73 3.66
CA LEU A 81 -0.35 4.52 4.13
C LEU A 81 0.67 3.40 4.28
N ARG A 82 0.60 2.68 5.39
CA ARG A 82 1.35 1.45 5.63
C ARG A 82 0.38 0.27 5.64
N THR A 83 0.77 -0.82 4.97
CA THR A 83 0.00 -2.06 4.96
C THR A 83 0.02 -2.70 6.34
N GLN A 84 -1.16 -3.03 6.87
CA GLN A 84 -1.33 -3.85 8.07
C GLN A 84 -1.63 -5.30 7.71
N HIS A 85 -2.52 -5.48 6.72
CA HIS A 85 -2.91 -6.79 6.24
C HIS A 85 -3.23 -6.70 4.75
N ILE A 86 -2.87 -7.73 4.01
CA ILE A 86 -3.14 -7.86 2.58
C ILE A 86 -3.39 -9.33 2.31
N ASP A 87 -4.42 -9.63 1.54
CA ASP A 87 -4.75 -11.00 1.18
C ASP A 87 -3.75 -11.54 0.14
N VAL A 88 -3.72 -12.88 -0.01
CA VAL A 88 -2.77 -13.60 -0.86
C VAL A 88 -2.92 -13.23 -2.35
N GLU A 89 -4.13 -12.93 -2.81
CA GLU A 89 -4.38 -12.54 -4.20
C GLU A 89 -3.83 -11.13 -4.46
N SER A 90 -4.22 -10.17 -3.62
CA SER A 90 -3.77 -8.78 -3.68
C SER A 90 -2.24 -8.66 -3.59
N ILE A 91 -1.58 -9.37 -2.67
CA ILE A 91 -0.11 -9.30 -2.54
C ILE A 91 0.60 -9.94 -3.75
N SER A 92 0.02 -10.97 -4.35
CA SER A 92 0.59 -11.60 -5.56
C SER A 92 0.56 -10.64 -6.75
N HIS A 93 -0.56 -9.92 -6.94
CA HIS A 93 -0.67 -8.89 -7.96
C HIS A 93 0.24 -7.69 -7.69
N LEU A 94 0.31 -7.23 -6.44
CA LEU A 94 1.19 -6.12 -6.05
C LEU A 94 2.66 -6.47 -6.27
N ARG A 95 3.07 -7.69 -5.88
CA ARG A 95 4.42 -8.20 -6.12
C ARG A 95 4.75 -8.16 -7.60
N ARG A 96 3.88 -8.69 -8.46
CA ARG A 96 4.11 -8.71 -9.91
C ARG A 96 4.17 -7.29 -10.50
N LEU A 97 3.32 -6.39 -10.03
CA LEU A 97 3.35 -4.98 -10.44
C LEU A 97 4.70 -4.33 -10.09
N ILE A 98 5.18 -4.52 -8.86
CA ILE A 98 6.46 -3.97 -8.42
C ILE A 98 7.63 -4.59 -9.19
N GLU A 99 7.61 -5.92 -9.39
CA GLU A 99 8.61 -6.64 -10.19
C GLU A 99 8.77 -6.04 -11.59
N LEU A 100 7.66 -5.82 -12.28
CA LEU A 100 7.63 -5.26 -13.63
C LEU A 100 8.16 -3.83 -13.70
N ASN A 101 7.98 -3.05 -12.63
CA ASN A 101 8.42 -1.66 -12.58
C ASN A 101 9.88 -1.51 -12.09
N LEU A 102 10.36 -2.39 -11.20
CA LEU A 102 11.74 -2.36 -10.72
C LEU A 102 12.73 -2.96 -11.74
N GLY A 103 12.31 -3.97 -12.50
CA GLY A 103 13.18 -4.67 -13.45
C GLY A 103 14.31 -5.49 -12.82
N ASP A 104 14.39 -5.52 -11.48
CA ASP A 104 15.39 -6.27 -10.71
C ASP A 104 14.70 -7.19 -9.70
N THR A 105 14.71 -8.48 -10.02
CA THR A 105 14.08 -9.52 -9.20
C THR A 105 14.82 -9.78 -7.90
N SER A 106 16.12 -9.46 -7.82
CA SER A 106 16.93 -9.68 -6.61
C SER A 106 16.59 -8.65 -5.52
N LEU A 107 16.36 -7.40 -5.92
CA LEU A 107 15.86 -6.36 -5.01
C LEU A 107 14.48 -6.71 -4.46
N LEU A 108 13.58 -7.18 -5.33
CA LEU A 108 12.24 -7.58 -4.93
C LEU A 108 12.23 -8.73 -3.92
N ASP A 109 13.07 -9.75 -4.11
CA ASP A 109 13.16 -10.90 -3.20
C ASP A 109 13.62 -10.48 -1.79
N ARG A 110 14.59 -9.55 -1.73
CA ARG A 110 15.03 -8.94 -0.47
C ARG A 110 13.91 -8.17 0.21
N GLU A 111 13.16 -7.37 -0.55
CA GLU A 111 12.01 -6.64 -0.01
C GLU A 111 10.90 -7.56 0.46
N LEU A 112 10.64 -8.65 -0.24
CA LEU A 112 9.66 -9.65 0.16
C LEU A 112 10.07 -10.34 1.48
N SER A 113 11.34 -10.68 1.63
CA SER A 113 11.89 -11.23 2.87
C SER A 113 11.69 -10.25 4.04
N LEU A 114 11.96 -8.96 3.83
CA LEU A 114 11.73 -7.92 4.83
C LEU A 114 10.23 -7.75 5.15
N PHE A 115 9.36 -7.81 4.13
CA PHE A 115 7.91 -7.74 4.30
C PHE A 115 7.41 -8.88 5.20
N ILE A 116 7.84 -10.11 4.91
CA ILE A 116 7.49 -11.30 5.70
C ILE A 116 7.98 -11.15 7.14
N GLU A 117 9.24 -10.74 7.36
CA GLU A 117 9.78 -10.54 8.70
C GLU A 117 8.96 -9.53 9.52
N GLN A 118 8.56 -8.41 8.90
CA GLN A 118 7.76 -7.37 9.55
C GLN A 118 6.32 -7.79 9.85
N HIS A 119 5.74 -8.69 9.05
CA HIS A 119 4.35 -9.15 9.22
C HIS A 119 4.24 -10.48 9.96
N ARG A 120 5.35 -11.19 10.20
CA ARG A 120 5.39 -12.42 11.02
C ARG A 120 5.05 -12.13 12.49
N SER A 121 5.27 -10.92 12.98
CA SER A 121 4.97 -10.50 14.35
C SER A 121 3.47 -10.34 14.68
N GLY A 122 2.56 -10.57 13.71
CA GLY A 122 1.12 -10.60 13.95
C GLY A 122 0.55 -11.97 14.35
N ALA A 123 1.35 -13.06 14.29
CA ALA A 123 0.88 -14.43 14.49
C ALA A 123 1.11 -15.00 15.92
N LEU A 124 1.58 -14.19 16.87
CA LEU A 124 1.66 -14.56 18.30
C LEU A 124 1.00 -13.48 19.17
N LYS A 125 -0.32 -13.33 19.02
CA LYS A 125 -1.19 -12.79 20.08
C LYS A 125 -2.56 -13.45 19.94
N GLU A 126 -2.63 -14.71 20.33
CA GLU A 126 -3.83 -15.36 20.85
C GLU A 126 -3.50 -15.88 22.26
#